data_AF-A0AAN8PQM0-F1
#
_entry.id   AF-A0AAN8PQM0-F1
#
_cell.length_a   1.000
_cell.length_b   1.000
_cell.length_c   1.000
_cell.angle_alpha   90.00
_cell.angle_beta   90.00
_cell.angle_gamma   90.00
#
_symmetry.space_group_name_H-M   'P 1'
#
loop_
_entity.id
_entity.type
_entity.pdbx_description
1 polymer ?
#
loop_
_entity_poly.entity_id
_entity_poly.type
_entity_poly.pdbx_seq_one_letter_code
_entity_poly.pdbx_strand_id
1 'polypeptide(L)'
;MEFFNADEWANIFALSGAEYIALTSKHHEGFCNWPSKYSFNWNSMEVGPKRDVVGELANAIRNKTKLHFGLYHSLYEWFHPLYLQDKANGYRTQNFVNDKTMPELYEIVNKYKPEVIWSDGDWEASSDYWQSKEFIAWLYNDSPVKDTVVTNDRWGNDSTCKHGGFLTCEDRYQPGITITYF
;
A
#
# COMPACT_ATOMS: atom_id res chain seq x y z
N MET A 1 18.77 8.30 3.48
CA MET A 1 17.69 9.16 4.02
C MET A 1 18.22 10.35 4.86
N GLU A 2 19.53 10.62 4.91
CA GLU A 2 20.05 11.81 5.64
C GLU A 2 19.50 13.14 5.12
N PHE A 3 19.21 13.23 3.81
CA PHE A 3 18.61 14.41 3.18
C PHE A 3 17.08 14.32 3.02
N PHE A 4 16.41 13.34 3.66
CA PHE A 4 14.96 13.23 3.56
C PHE A 4 14.29 14.34 4.37
N ASN A 5 13.49 15.16 3.70
CA ASN A 5 12.63 16.18 4.30
C ASN A 5 11.22 16.07 3.72
N ALA A 6 10.27 15.63 4.56
CA ALA A 6 8.88 15.43 4.16
C ALA A 6 8.21 16.73 3.66
N ASP A 7 8.59 17.88 4.21
CA ASP A 7 8.02 19.17 3.82
C ASP A 7 8.50 19.62 2.45
N GLU A 8 9.77 19.39 2.14
CA GLU A 8 10.31 19.67 0.80
C GLU A 8 9.67 18.77 -0.26
N TRP A 9 9.47 17.49 0.07
CA TRP A 9 8.77 16.55 -0.80
C TRP A 9 7.33 16.97 -1.05
N ALA A 10 6.58 17.29 0.01
CA ALA A 10 5.20 17.77 -0.10
C ALA A 10 5.13 19.03 -0.97
N ASN A 11 6.06 19.98 -0.79
CA ASN A 11 6.14 21.17 -1.62
C ASN A 11 6.42 20.86 -3.10
N ILE A 12 7.37 19.97 -3.39
CA ILE A 12 7.69 19.57 -4.77
C ILE A 12 6.50 18.88 -5.45
N PHE A 13 5.81 17.99 -4.74
CA PHE A 13 4.62 17.32 -5.27
C PHE A 13 3.46 18.29 -5.52
N ALA A 14 3.28 19.29 -4.66
CA ALA A 14 2.26 20.31 -4.90
C ALA A 14 2.62 21.18 -6.12
N LEU A 15 3.90 21.54 -6.27
CA LEU A 15 4.39 22.33 -7.40
C LEU A 15 4.37 21.58 -8.74
N SER A 16 4.40 20.24 -8.73
CA SER A 16 4.30 19.45 -9.96
C SER A 16 2.88 19.43 -10.55
N GLY A 17 1.88 19.90 -9.80
CA GLY A 17 0.47 19.82 -10.20
C GLY A 17 -0.13 18.43 -10.02
N ALA A 18 0.52 17.53 -9.27
CA ALA A 18 -0.10 16.27 -8.86
C ALA A 18 -1.33 16.55 -7.99
N GLU A 19 -2.26 15.60 -7.97
CA GLU A 19 -3.44 15.64 -7.09
C GLU A 19 -3.39 14.59 -5.98
N TYR A 20 -2.54 13.57 -6.13
CA TYR A 20 -2.31 12.56 -5.12
C TYR A 20 -0.88 12.01 -5.21
N ILE A 21 -0.45 11.31 -4.16
CA ILE A 21 0.76 10.49 -4.18
C ILE A 21 0.45 9.08 -3.72
N ALA A 22 1.26 8.11 -4.13
CA ALA A 22 1.25 6.76 -3.55
C ALA A 22 2.68 6.40 -3.12
N LEU A 23 2.98 6.56 -1.83
CA LEU A 23 4.30 6.21 -1.29
C LEU A 23 4.38 4.71 -1.04
N THR A 24 5.47 4.07 -1.46
CA THR A 24 5.78 2.68 -1.08
C THR A 24 5.91 2.56 0.44
N SER A 25 4.90 1.99 1.10
CA SER A 25 4.99 1.64 2.51
C SER A 25 5.92 0.43 2.67
N LYS A 26 5.69 -0.62 1.88
CA LYS A 26 6.44 -1.87 1.84
C LYS A 26 6.45 -2.40 0.41
N HIS A 27 7.61 -2.82 -0.08
CA HIS A 27 7.76 -3.50 -1.36
C HIS A 27 8.14 -4.97 -1.14
N HIS A 28 8.38 -5.74 -2.21
CA HIS A 28 8.52 -7.20 -2.18
C HIS A 28 9.68 -7.71 -1.30
N GLU A 29 10.68 -6.87 -1.01
CA GLU A 29 11.76 -7.19 -0.06
C GLU A 29 11.31 -7.17 1.41
N GLY A 30 10.11 -6.70 1.70
CA GLY A 30 9.50 -6.69 3.03
C GLY A 30 9.91 -5.53 3.94
N PHE A 31 10.78 -4.63 3.47
CA PHE A 31 11.23 -3.50 4.28
C PHE A 31 10.11 -2.47 4.44
N CYS A 32 9.77 -2.14 5.68
CA CYS A 32 8.70 -1.19 5.97
C CYS A 32 9.26 0.23 6.19
N ASN A 33 8.75 1.21 5.44
CA ASN A 33 9.04 2.64 5.60
C ASN A 33 8.33 3.29 6.80
N TRP A 34 7.85 2.48 7.74
CA TRP A 34 7.22 2.88 8.98
C TRP A 34 7.59 1.91 10.10
N PRO A 35 7.47 2.29 11.40
CA PRO A 35 7.74 1.40 12.53
C PRO A 35 6.65 0.33 12.68
N SER A 36 6.61 -0.64 11.75
CA SER A 36 5.64 -1.74 11.73
C SER A 36 5.82 -2.63 12.95
N LYS A 37 4.71 -2.92 13.64
CA LYS A 37 4.70 -3.93 14.73
C LYS A 37 4.91 -5.36 14.22
N TYR A 38 4.73 -5.56 12.91
CA TYR A 38 4.77 -6.87 12.26
C TYR A 38 6.07 -7.07 11.44
N SER A 39 6.98 -6.09 11.45
CA SER A 39 8.29 -6.12 10.76
C SER A 39 9.44 -5.88 11.72
N PHE A 40 9.49 -6.66 12.81
CA PHE A 40 10.54 -6.53 13.80
C PHE A 40 11.93 -6.60 13.14
N ASN A 41 12.75 -5.61 13.44
CA ASN A 41 14.12 -5.46 12.96
C ASN A 41 14.26 -5.36 11.42
N TRP A 42 13.19 -5.02 10.70
CA TRP A 42 13.20 -4.82 9.24
C TRP A 42 12.32 -3.64 8.82
N ASN A 43 12.58 -2.48 9.40
CA ASN A 43 11.86 -1.24 9.13
C ASN A 43 12.71 0.03 9.32
N SER A 44 12.18 1.16 8.84
CA SER A 44 12.86 2.46 8.83
C SER A 44 13.18 3.02 10.21
N MET A 45 12.45 2.60 11.25
CA MET A 45 12.68 3.05 12.62
C MET A 45 13.74 2.22 13.33
N GLU A 46 13.75 0.90 13.16
CA GLU A 46 14.62 0.01 13.92
C GLU A 46 15.99 -0.18 13.28
N VAL A 47 16.06 -0.33 11.96
CA VAL A 47 17.33 -0.57 11.24
C VAL A 47 17.64 0.50 10.19
N GLY A 48 16.64 1.28 9.77
CA GLY A 48 16.82 2.39 8.83
C GLY A 48 17.18 3.72 9.50
N PRO A 49 16.71 4.86 8.96
CA PRO A 49 17.07 6.21 9.43
C PRO A 49 16.56 6.62 10.82
N LYS A 50 15.97 5.71 11.59
CA LYS A 50 15.30 6.00 12.88
C LYS A 50 14.11 6.96 12.73
N ARG A 51 13.35 6.81 11.64
CA ARG A 51 12.24 7.70 11.27
C ARG A 51 11.01 6.94 10.82
N ASP A 52 9.84 7.51 11.10
CA ASP A 52 8.54 7.07 10.57
C ASP A 52 8.28 7.81 9.25
N VAL A 53 8.92 7.35 8.17
CA VAL A 53 8.93 8.06 6.87
C VAL A 53 7.52 8.22 6.32
N VAL A 54 6.69 7.17 6.43
CA VAL A 54 5.27 7.22 6.06
C VAL A 54 4.53 8.28 6.88
N GLY A 55 4.66 8.27 8.20
CA GLY A 55 3.97 9.21 9.07
C GLY A 55 4.38 10.66 8.85
N GLU A 56 5.68 10.91 8.67
CA GLU A 56 6.20 12.24 8.39
C GLU A 56 5.70 12.79 7.06
N LEU A 57 5.71 11.98 5.99
CA LEU A 57 5.18 12.43 4.69
C LEU A 57 3.66 12.61 4.73
N ALA A 58 2.91 11.71 5.37
CA ALA A 58 1.47 11.85 5.52
C ALA A 58 1.09 13.17 6.23
N ASN A 59 1.83 13.53 7.28
CA ASN A 59 1.62 14.78 8.01
C ASN A 59 1.97 16.01 7.16
N ALA A 60 3.10 15.99 6.45
CA ALA A 60 3.50 17.09 5.58
C ALA A 60 2.48 17.33 4.46
N ILE A 61 2.02 16.26 3.79
CA ILE A 61 1.03 16.32 2.72
C ILE A 61 -0.27 16.95 3.22
N ARG A 62 -0.84 16.43 4.31
CA ARG A 62 -2.12 16.91 4.87
C ARG A 62 -2.06 18.35 5.36
N ASN A 63 -0.96 18.74 6.00
CA ASN A 63 -0.88 20.04 6.65
C ASN A 63 -0.47 21.15 5.70
N LYS A 64 0.16 20.84 4.56
CA LYS A 64 0.79 21.83 3.68
C LYS A 64 0.28 21.84 2.25
N THR A 65 -0.51 20.85 1.86
CA THR A 65 -0.94 20.71 0.46
C THR A 65 -2.42 20.34 0.39
N LYS A 66 -2.94 20.29 -0.85
CA LYS A 66 -4.27 19.73 -1.15
C LYS A 66 -4.20 18.33 -1.76
N LEU A 67 -3.01 17.71 -1.75
CA LEU A 67 -2.80 16.38 -2.32
C LEU A 67 -3.49 15.33 -1.46
N HIS A 68 -4.10 14.35 -2.11
CA HIS A 68 -4.57 13.13 -1.45
C HIS A 68 -3.37 12.23 -1.11
N PHE A 69 -3.32 11.74 0.12
CA PHE A 69 -2.22 10.89 0.57
C PHE A 69 -2.54 9.42 0.35
N GLY A 70 -1.72 8.73 -0.43
CA GLY A 70 -1.87 7.31 -0.73
C GLY A 70 -0.64 6.49 -0.35
N LEU A 71 -0.85 5.17 -0.23
CA LEU A 71 0.19 4.19 0.05
C LEU A 71 0.15 3.04 -0.95
N TYR A 72 1.33 2.67 -1.46
CA TYR A 72 1.56 1.40 -2.12
C TYR A 72 1.97 0.35 -1.08
N HIS A 73 1.42 -0.86 -1.18
CA HIS A 73 1.76 -1.97 -0.30
C HIS A 73 1.83 -3.30 -1.07
N SER A 74 2.98 -3.97 -1.01
CA SER A 74 3.14 -5.33 -1.55
C SER A 74 2.45 -6.37 -0.67
N LEU A 75 1.57 -7.19 -1.26
CA LEU A 75 0.89 -8.29 -0.57
C LEU A 75 1.86 -9.41 -0.19
N TYR A 76 2.87 -9.69 -1.03
CA TYR A 76 3.85 -10.75 -0.80
C TYR A 76 5.24 -10.23 -0.41
N GLU A 77 6.08 -11.14 0.08
CA GLU A 77 7.49 -10.89 0.38
C GLU A 77 8.38 -12.01 -0.18
N TRP A 78 9.45 -11.66 -0.90
CA TRP A 78 10.34 -12.60 -1.60
C TRP A 78 10.90 -13.70 -0.69
N PHE A 79 11.28 -13.33 0.54
CA PHE A 79 12.06 -14.19 1.43
C PHE A 79 11.40 -14.44 2.78
N HIS A 80 10.16 -14.00 2.99
CA HIS A 80 9.51 -14.20 4.28
C HIS A 80 9.24 -15.69 4.53
N PRO A 81 9.71 -16.29 5.64
CA PRO A 81 9.61 -17.73 5.86
C PRO A 81 8.17 -18.25 5.80
N LEU A 82 7.21 -17.53 6.38
CA LEU A 82 5.79 -17.91 6.30
C LEU A 82 5.27 -17.90 4.86
N TYR A 83 5.66 -16.92 4.05
CA TYR A 83 5.23 -16.85 2.64
C TYR A 83 5.79 -18.04 1.85
N LEU A 84 7.07 -18.35 2.05
CA LEU A 84 7.70 -19.51 1.42
C LEU A 84 7.05 -20.83 1.85
N GLN A 85 6.61 -20.95 3.11
CA GLN A 85 5.90 -22.12 3.62
C GLN A 85 4.51 -22.26 3.02
N ASP A 86 3.72 -21.17 3.00
CA ASP A 86 2.40 -21.15 2.37
C ASP A 86 2.53 -21.45 0.86
N LYS A 87 3.51 -20.86 0.17
CA LYS A 87 3.80 -21.17 -1.23
C LYS A 87 4.18 -22.64 -1.45
N ALA A 88 5.07 -23.19 -0.62
CA ALA A 88 5.51 -24.58 -0.73
C ALA A 88 4.37 -25.60 -0.52
N ASN A 89 3.32 -25.22 0.22
CA ASN A 89 2.15 -26.06 0.42
C ASN A 89 1.00 -25.78 -0.56
N GLY A 90 1.23 -24.93 -1.56
CA GLY A 90 0.24 -24.56 -2.56
C GLY A 90 -0.88 -23.67 -2.02
N TYR A 91 -0.53 -22.74 -1.11
CA TYR A 91 -1.43 -21.75 -0.54
C TYR A 91 -2.63 -22.36 0.22
N ARG A 92 -2.43 -23.54 0.82
CA ARG A 92 -3.45 -24.24 1.62
C ARG A 92 -3.55 -23.71 3.05
N THR A 93 -2.50 -23.03 3.51
CA THR A 93 -2.51 -22.23 4.75
C THR A 93 -2.33 -20.77 4.39
N GLN A 94 -2.70 -19.88 5.31
CA GLN A 94 -2.65 -18.43 5.16
C GLN A 94 -1.86 -17.80 6.32
N ASN A 95 -0.83 -18.49 6.81
CA ASN A 95 -0.08 -18.06 8.01
C ASN A 95 0.60 -16.71 7.75
N PHE A 96 1.18 -16.53 6.56
CA PHE A 96 1.77 -15.26 6.17
C PHE A 96 0.72 -14.15 6.09
N VAL A 97 -0.46 -14.44 5.55
CA VAL A 97 -1.52 -13.44 5.43
C VAL A 97 -2.04 -13.01 6.80
N ASN A 98 -2.27 -13.99 7.69
CA ASN A 98 -2.79 -13.77 9.04
C ASN A 98 -1.81 -13.04 9.97
N ASP A 99 -0.51 -13.38 9.90
CA ASP A 99 0.47 -12.91 10.88
C ASP A 99 1.30 -11.74 10.38
N LYS A 100 1.26 -11.46 9.06
CA LYS A 100 2.12 -10.47 8.41
C LYS A 100 1.33 -9.50 7.54
N THR A 101 0.83 -9.93 6.38
CA THR A 101 0.29 -9.00 5.36
C THR A 101 -0.96 -8.25 5.83
N MET A 102 -1.96 -8.97 6.34
CA MET A 102 -3.21 -8.31 6.75
C MET A 102 -3.03 -7.40 7.95
N PRO A 103 -2.39 -7.81 9.05
CA PRO A 103 -2.17 -6.93 10.18
C PRO A 103 -1.42 -5.64 9.81
N GLU A 104 -0.47 -5.67 8.87
CA GLU A 104 0.18 -4.47 8.35
C GLU A 104 -0.77 -3.56 7.57
N LEU A 105 -1.62 -4.13 6.70
CA LEU A 105 -2.61 -3.37 5.96
C LEU A 105 -3.61 -2.67 6.90
N TYR A 106 -4.13 -3.38 7.91
CA TYR A 106 -4.95 -2.77 8.95
C TYR A 106 -4.18 -1.69 9.72
N GLU A 107 -2.91 -1.91 10.05
CA GLU A 107 -2.08 -0.94 10.77
C GLU A 107 -1.90 0.35 9.96
N ILE A 108 -1.51 0.27 8.68
CA ILE A 108 -1.26 1.48 7.89
C ILE A 108 -2.55 2.26 7.61
N VAL A 109 -3.68 1.57 7.41
CA VAL A 109 -4.97 2.23 7.22
C VAL A 109 -5.39 2.98 8.49
N ASN A 110 -5.34 2.31 9.64
CA ASN A 110 -5.76 2.92 10.90
C ASN A 110 -4.82 4.05 11.35
N LYS A 111 -3.50 3.86 11.20
CA LYS A 111 -2.50 4.81 11.66
C LYS A 111 -2.37 6.01 10.75
N TYR A 112 -2.32 5.78 9.44
CA TYR A 112 -1.98 6.81 8.46
C TYR A 112 -3.15 7.27 7.63
N LYS A 113 -4.33 6.64 7.68
CA LYS A 113 -5.56 7.09 7.02
C LYS A 113 -5.37 7.46 5.52
N PRO A 114 -4.72 6.64 4.70
CA PRO A 114 -4.52 6.94 3.29
C PRO A 114 -5.86 6.94 2.53
N GLU A 115 -5.93 7.78 1.51
CA GLU A 115 -7.06 7.91 0.59
C GLU A 115 -6.86 7.07 -0.68
N VAL A 116 -5.65 6.55 -0.91
CA VAL A 116 -5.37 5.54 -1.93
C VAL A 116 -4.61 4.39 -1.28
N ILE A 117 -5.11 3.16 -1.43
CA ILE A 117 -4.33 1.95 -1.15
C ILE A 117 -4.07 1.25 -2.49
N TRP A 118 -2.80 1.24 -2.89
CA TRP A 118 -2.36 0.56 -4.09
C TRP A 118 -1.70 -0.76 -3.69
N SER A 119 -2.40 -1.87 -3.87
CA SER A 119 -1.85 -3.21 -3.67
C SER A 119 -1.08 -3.68 -4.90
N ASP A 120 -0.11 -4.55 -4.68
CA ASP A 120 0.67 -5.19 -5.72
C ASP A 120 1.23 -6.51 -5.20
N GLY A 121 1.80 -7.35 -6.08
CA GLY A 121 2.38 -8.60 -5.62
C GLY A 121 1.39 -9.74 -5.44
N ASP A 122 0.24 -9.63 -6.09
CA ASP A 122 -0.90 -10.53 -5.93
C ASP A 122 -0.87 -11.75 -6.86
N TRP A 123 -0.04 -11.71 -7.92
CA TRP A 123 -0.07 -12.64 -9.05
C TRP A 123 0.14 -14.13 -8.74
N GLU A 124 0.74 -14.48 -7.59
CA GLU A 124 1.01 -15.89 -7.27
C GLU A 124 -0.19 -16.60 -6.61
N ALA A 125 -1.19 -15.87 -6.11
CA ALA A 125 -2.31 -16.46 -5.36
C ALA A 125 -3.63 -15.72 -5.58
N SER A 126 -4.74 -16.38 -5.25
CA SER A 126 -6.09 -15.81 -5.42
C SER A 126 -6.43 -14.83 -4.31
N SER A 127 -7.46 -14.02 -4.57
CA SER A 127 -8.06 -13.09 -3.61
C SER A 127 -8.51 -13.77 -2.31
N ASP A 128 -8.85 -15.06 -2.36
CA ASP A 128 -9.19 -15.87 -1.19
C ASP A 128 -7.97 -16.14 -0.30
N TYR A 129 -6.83 -16.55 -0.87
CA TYR A 129 -5.59 -16.73 -0.09
C TYR A 129 -5.16 -15.40 0.54
N TRP A 130 -5.27 -14.30 -0.21
CA TRP A 130 -4.92 -12.98 0.31
C TRP A 130 -5.92 -12.44 1.34
N GLN A 131 -7.08 -13.06 1.60
CA GLN A 131 -8.17 -12.48 2.41
C GLN A 131 -8.59 -11.07 1.95
N SER A 132 -8.51 -10.84 0.64
CA SER A 132 -8.72 -9.51 0.10
C SER A 132 -10.17 -9.09 0.19
N LYS A 133 -11.12 -10.02 0.11
CA LYS A 133 -12.56 -9.73 0.19
C LYS A 133 -12.92 -9.18 1.57
N GLU A 134 -12.40 -9.82 2.62
CA GLU A 134 -12.60 -9.43 4.01
C GLU A 134 -11.99 -8.05 4.28
N PHE A 135 -10.74 -7.83 3.85
CA PHE A 135 -10.07 -6.55 4.02
C PHE A 135 -10.78 -5.43 3.26
N ILE A 136 -11.15 -5.64 2.00
CA ILE A 136 -11.84 -4.64 1.18
C ILE A 136 -13.24 -4.35 1.73
N ALA A 137 -13.98 -5.37 2.20
CA ALA A 137 -15.26 -5.17 2.85
C ALA A 137 -15.12 -4.30 4.12
N TRP A 138 -14.14 -4.60 4.98
CA TRP A 138 -13.84 -3.75 6.14
C TRP A 138 -13.42 -2.33 5.72
N LEU A 139 -12.58 -2.22 4.69
CA LEU A 139 -12.05 -0.95 4.20
C LEU A 139 -13.18 0.01 3.81
N TYR A 140 -14.19 -0.48 3.09
CA TYR A 140 -15.31 0.32 2.62
C TYR A 140 -16.50 0.43 3.59
N ASN A 141 -16.60 -0.44 4.60
CA ASN A 141 -17.74 -0.39 5.54
C ASN A 141 -17.38 0.26 6.89
N ASP A 142 -16.19 -0.02 7.42
CA ASP A 142 -15.86 0.18 8.84
C ASP A 142 -14.58 0.99 9.07
N SER A 143 -13.68 1.06 8.09
CA SER A 143 -12.39 1.74 8.26
C SER A 143 -12.54 3.25 8.50
N PRO A 144 -11.52 3.92 9.08
CA PRO A 144 -11.55 5.38 9.28
C PRO A 144 -11.47 6.20 7.98
N VAL A 145 -11.32 5.54 6.83
CA VAL A 145 -11.20 6.17 5.50
C VAL A 145 -12.25 5.66 4.51
N LYS A 146 -13.26 4.95 5.00
CA LYS A 146 -14.30 4.31 4.18
C LYS A 146 -15.00 5.22 3.17
N ASP A 147 -15.12 6.51 3.51
CA ASP A 147 -15.82 7.51 2.68
C ASP A 147 -14.90 8.16 1.62
N THR A 148 -13.58 7.92 1.69
CA THR A 148 -12.60 8.60 0.83
C THR A 148 -11.63 7.65 0.11
N VAL A 149 -11.42 6.45 0.63
CA VAL A 149 -10.40 5.54 0.12
C VAL A 149 -10.77 4.92 -1.22
N VAL A 150 -9.81 4.84 -2.12
CA VAL A 150 -9.89 4.04 -3.35
C VAL A 150 -8.77 3.02 -3.41
N THR A 151 -9.04 1.88 -4.04
CA THR A 151 -8.04 0.83 -4.28
C THR A 151 -7.96 0.47 -5.75
N ASN A 152 -6.78 0.01 -6.19
CA ASN A 152 -6.63 -0.58 -7.51
C ASN A 152 -7.22 -2.00 -7.56
N ASP A 153 -7.01 -2.70 -8.66
CA ASP A 153 -7.54 -4.03 -8.97
C ASP A 153 -6.57 -5.19 -8.77
N ARG A 154 -5.49 -5.02 -7.98
CA ARG A 154 -4.45 -6.05 -7.76
C ARG A 154 -4.57 -6.70 -6.38
N TRP A 155 -5.69 -7.36 -6.15
CA TRP A 155 -6.04 -8.00 -4.87
C TRP A 155 -6.07 -9.53 -4.97
N GLY A 156 -5.45 -10.09 -6.00
CA GLY A 156 -5.40 -11.52 -6.30
C GLY A 156 -5.31 -11.72 -7.81
N ASN A 157 -4.68 -12.82 -8.23
CA ASN A 157 -4.55 -13.16 -9.65
C ASN A 157 -5.89 -13.34 -10.39
N ASP A 158 -6.98 -13.44 -9.64
CA ASP A 158 -8.36 -13.53 -10.10
C ASP A 158 -9.07 -12.17 -10.18
N SER A 159 -8.46 -11.09 -9.69
CA SER A 159 -9.07 -9.75 -9.53
C SER A 159 -8.61 -8.70 -10.55
N THR A 160 -7.38 -8.80 -11.08
CA THR A 160 -6.83 -7.85 -12.05
C THR A 160 -7.75 -7.67 -13.25
N CYS A 161 -7.98 -6.42 -13.66
CA CYS A 161 -8.90 -5.99 -14.72
C CYS A 161 -10.38 -6.32 -14.49
N LYS A 162 -10.77 -6.73 -13.28
CA LYS A 162 -12.15 -7.16 -13.00
C LYS A 162 -12.75 -6.44 -11.80
N HIS A 163 -11.98 -6.26 -10.73
CA HIS A 163 -12.49 -5.77 -9.46
C HIS A 163 -11.50 -4.78 -8.81
N GLY A 164 -11.86 -3.50 -8.78
CA GLY A 164 -11.11 -2.44 -8.10
C GLY A 164 -11.85 -1.10 -8.18
N GLY A 165 -11.46 -0.14 -7.34
CA GLY A 165 -11.94 1.25 -7.47
C GLY A 165 -11.42 1.92 -8.73
N PHE A 166 -10.24 1.50 -9.20
CA PHE A 166 -9.70 1.81 -10.53
C PHE A 166 -8.89 0.63 -11.07
N LEU A 167 -8.76 0.52 -12.39
CA LEU A 167 -8.12 -0.62 -13.05
C LEU A 167 -6.67 -0.32 -13.44
N THR A 168 -5.79 -1.30 -13.25
CA THR A 168 -4.34 -1.21 -13.52
C THR A 168 -3.86 -2.37 -14.40
N CYS A 169 -4.64 -2.64 -15.44
CA CYS A 169 -4.51 -3.80 -16.34
C CYS A 169 -3.14 -4.04 -16.95
N GLU A 170 -2.44 -2.96 -17.30
CA GLU A 170 -1.09 -3.03 -17.86
C GLU A 170 -0.20 -2.03 -17.16
N ASP A 171 1.02 -2.46 -16.82
CA ASP A 171 2.06 -1.53 -16.40
C ASP A 171 2.37 -0.59 -17.56
N ARG A 172 2.34 0.73 -17.28
CA ARG A 172 2.59 1.79 -18.27
C ARG A 172 1.50 1.91 -19.35
N TYR A 173 0.25 1.64 -18.99
CA TYR A 173 -0.90 1.98 -19.83
C TYR A 173 -0.87 3.47 -20.21
N GLN A 174 -0.76 3.76 -21.50
CA GLN A 174 -0.98 5.09 -22.05
C GLN A 174 -2.42 5.18 -22.50
N PRO A 175 -3.30 5.94 -21.81
CA PRO A 175 -4.61 6.21 -22.35
C PRO A 175 -4.42 6.97 -23.67
N GLY A 176 -4.90 6.40 -24.77
CA GLY A 176 -4.70 6.96 -26.12
C GLY A 176 -5.32 8.35 -26.32
N ILE A 177 -6.14 8.83 -25.37
CA ILE A 177 -6.73 10.18 -25.35
C ILE A 177 -6.77 10.67 -23.89
N THR A 178 -6.08 11.78 -23.61
CA THR A 178 -6.27 12.52 -22.36
C THR A 178 -7.58 13.28 -22.46
N ILE A 179 -8.62 12.86 -21.73
CA ILE A 179 -9.87 13.60 -21.69
C ILE A 179 -9.71 14.71 -20.65
N THR A 180 -9.39 15.92 -21.10
CA THR A 180 -9.44 17.13 -20.27
C THR A 180 -10.89 17.55 -20.09
N TYR A 181 -11.47 17.27 -18.93
CA TYR A 181 -12.62 18.03 -18.45
C TYR A 181 -12.08 19.20 -17.61
N PHE A 182 -12.27 20.42 -18.10
CA PHE A 182 -12.13 21.66 -17.34
C PHE A 182 -13.46 21.99 -16.65
#